data_AF-A0A2N5AET2-F1
#
_entry.id   AF-A0A2N5AET2-F1
#
_cell.length_a   1.000
_cell.length_b   1.000
_cell.length_c   1.000
_cell.angle_alpha   90.00
_cell.angle_beta   90.00
_cell.angle_gamma   90.00
#
_symmetry.space_group_name_H-M   'P 1'
#
loop_
_entity.id
_entity.type
_entity.pdbx_description
1 polymer ?
#
loop_
_entity_poly.entity_id
_entity_poly.type
_entity_poly.pdbx_seq_one_letter_code
_entity_poly.pdbx_strand_id
1 'polypeptide(L)'
;VLPIVRVADFDSALALALRVEEGLHHTAIMHSQNVSRLNLAARTLQTSIFVKNGPSYAGIGVGGEGFTTFTIATPTGEGTTSARTFARLRRCVLTNGFSIR
;
A
#
# COMPACT_ATOMS: atom_id res chain seq x y z
N VAL A 1 0.72 4.46 -23.31
CA VAL A 1 -0.45 3.73 -23.87
C VAL A 1 -1.20 3.12 -22.69
N LEU A 2 -2.53 3.21 -22.64
CA LEU A 2 -3.35 2.70 -21.52
C LEU A 2 -4.46 1.78 -22.08
N PRO A 3 -4.33 0.45 -21.97
CA PRO A 3 -5.38 -0.46 -22.42
C PRO A 3 -6.59 -0.42 -21.47
N ILE A 4 -7.79 -0.56 -22.02
CA ILE A 4 -9.04 -0.60 -21.25
C ILE A 4 -9.71 -1.93 -21.55
N VAL A 5 -9.99 -2.71 -20.50
CA VAL A 5 -10.69 -4.01 -20.60
C VAL A 5 -12.04 -3.90 -19.91
N ARG A 6 -13.11 -4.23 -20.63
CA ARG A 6 -14.46 -4.25 -20.08
C ARG A 6 -14.76 -5.63 -19.48
N VAL A 7 -15.41 -5.63 -18.33
CA VAL A 7 -15.91 -6.82 -17.62
C VAL A 7 -17.39 -6.63 -17.26
N ALA A 8 -18.07 -7.72 -16.91
CA ALA A 8 -19.51 -7.71 -16.66
C ALA A 8 -19.88 -7.10 -15.31
N ASP A 9 -19.11 -7.42 -14.26
CA ASP A 9 -19.41 -7.05 -12.87
C ASP A 9 -18.14 -6.85 -12.04
N PHE A 10 -18.33 -6.52 -10.76
CA PHE A 10 -17.24 -6.24 -9.82
C PHE A 10 -16.41 -7.48 -9.50
N ASP A 11 -17.01 -8.65 -9.34
CA ASP A 11 -16.28 -9.87 -8.98
C ASP A 11 -15.37 -10.32 -10.12
N SER A 12 -15.87 -10.23 -11.36
CA SER A 12 -15.09 -10.41 -12.58
C SER A 12 -13.97 -9.38 -12.70
N ALA A 13 -14.21 -8.12 -12.33
CA ALA A 13 -13.20 -7.06 -12.30
C ALA A 13 -12.09 -7.37 -11.29
N LEU A 14 -12.45 -7.82 -10.09
CA LEU A 14 -11.49 -8.14 -9.03
C LEU A 14 -10.66 -9.38 -9.38
N ALA A 15 -11.28 -10.42 -9.95
CA ALA A 15 -10.58 -11.61 -10.43
C ALA A 15 -9.60 -11.28 -11.56
N LEU A 16 -10.01 -10.43 -12.51
CA LEU A 16 -9.14 -9.96 -13.58
C LEU A 16 -7.99 -9.11 -13.03
N ALA A 17 -8.28 -8.18 -12.11
CA ALA A 17 -7.27 -7.34 -11.47
C ALA A 17 -6.20 -8.19 -10.77
N LEU A 18 -6.62 -9.20 -10.00
CA LEU A 18 -5.69 -10.12 -9.33
C LEU A 18 -4.81 -10.88 -10.34
N ARG A 19 -5.38 -11.29 -11.48
CA ARG A 19 -4.63 -12.00 -12.53
C ARG A 19 -3.58 -11.10 -13.19
N VAL A 20 -3.94 -9.86 -13.55
CA VAL A 20 -3.02 -8.94 -14.27
C VAL A 20 -1.98 -8.30 -13.36
N GLU A 21 -2.20 -8.33 -12.04
CA GLU A 21 -1.22 -7.90 -11.05
C GLU A 21 -0.04 -8.88 -10.92
N GLU A 22 -0.23 -10.12 -11.39
CA GLU A 22 0.79 -11.19 -11.43
C GLU A 22 1.38 -11.57 -10.07
N GLY A 23 0.71 -11.21 -8.97
CA GLY A 23 1.17 -11.51 -7.60
C GLY A 23 2.40 -10.70 -7.19
N LEU A 24 2.61 -9.54 -7.82
CA LEU A 24 3.71 -8.63 -7.48
C LEU A 24 3.45 -7.91 -6.15
N HIS A 25 2.19 -7.84 -5.72
CA HIS A 25 1.71 -7.14 -4.53
C HIS A 25 2.22 -5.69 -4.42
N HIS A 26 2.48 -5.02 -5.54
CA HIS A 26 3.16 -3.71 -5.51
C HIS A 26 2.16 -2.57 -5.37
N THR A 27 1.28 -2.38 -6.36
CA THR A 27 0.35 -1.24 -6.37
C THR A 27 -0.93 -1.58 -7.12
N ALA A 28 -2.07 -1.19 -6.55
CA ALA A 28 -3.35 -1.18 -7.25
C ALA A 28 -4.15 0.09 -6.93
N ILE A 29 -5.05 0.44 -7.85
CA ILE A 29 -5.85 1.67 -7.78
C ILE A 29 -7.31 1.30 -8.06
N MET A 30 -8.24 1.84 -7.29
CA MET A 30 -9.66 1.60 -7.47
C MET A 30 -10.48 2.88 -7.33
N HIS A 31 -11.38 3.11 -8.28
CA HIS A 31 -12.39 4.17 -8.22
C HIS A 31 -13.76 3.55 -7.92
N SER A 32 -14.33 3.89 -6.77
CA SER A 32 -15.64 3.42 -6.30
C SER A 32 -16.11 4.24 -5.09
N GLN A 33 -17.41 4.51 -4.99
CA GLN A 33 -18.02 5.06 -3.77
C GLN A 33 -18.49 3.97 -2.79
N ASN A 34 -18.56 2.71 -3.23
CA ASN A 34 -18.97 1.60 -2.39
C ASN A 34 -17.81 1.13 -1.50
N VAL A 35 -17.91 1.45 -0.20
CA VAL A 35 -16.88 1.14 0.82
C VAL A 35 -16.68 -0.36 0.99
N SER A 36 -17.73 -1.17 0.93
CA SER A 36 -17.64 -2.63 1.06
C SER A 36 -16.79 -3.24 -0.06
N ARG A 37 -16.96 -2.76 -1.29
CA ARG A 37 -16.15 -3.18 -2.45
C ARG A 37 -14.70 -2.71 -2.35
N LEU A 38 -14.47 -1.46 -1.95
CA LEU A 38 -13.12 -0.94 -1.71
C LEU A 38 -12.36 -1.77 -0.66
N ASN A 39 -13.05 -2.16 0.41
CA ASN A 39 -12.47 -2.97 1.47
C ASN A 39 -12.20 -4.41 1.02
N LEU A 40 -13.12 -5.01 0.25
CA LEU A 40 -12.91 -6.33 -0.32
C LEU A 40 -11.70 -6.34 -1.28
N ALA A 41 -11.64 -5.39 -2.22
CA ALA A 41 -10.53 -5.28 -3.17
C ALA A 41 -9.18 -5.09 -2.48
N ALA A 42 -9.10 -4.17 -1.50
CA ALA A 42 -7.87 -3.94 -0.74
C ALA A 42 -7.38 -5.20 -0.01
N ARG A 43 -8.30 -5.96 0.60
CA ARG A 43 -7.97 -7.23 1.27
C ARG A 43 -7.55 -8.32 0.30
N THR A 44 -8.18 -8.41 -0.87
CA THR A 44 -7.88 -9.45 -1.85
C THR A 44 -6.57 -9.20 -2.59
N LEU A 45 -6.27 -7.96 -2.95
CA LEU A 45 -5.07 -7.61 -3.73
C LEU A 45 -3.79 -7.61 -2.91
N GLN A 46 -3.86 -7.31 -1.61
CA GLN A 46 -2.70 -7.32 -0.68
C GLN A 46 -1.51 -6.47 -1.17
N THR A 47 -1.76 -5.39 -1.92
CA THR A 47 -0.69 -4.56 -2.48
C THR A 47 -0.07 -3.64 -1.42
N SER A 48 1.22 -3.34 -1.56
CA SER A 48 1.97 -2.40 -0.70
C SER A 48 1.36 -0.99 -0.72
N ILE A 49 0.82 -0.57 -1.86
CA ILE A 49 0.08 0.68 -2.03
C ILE A 49 -1.28 0.38 -2.65
N PHE A 50 -2.36 0.83 -2.00
CA PHE A 50 -3.72 0.76 -2.54
C PHE A 50 -4.38 2.14 -2.53
N VAL A 51 -4.51 2.76 -3.71
CA VAL A 51 -5.10 4.10 -3.84
C VAL A 51 -6.61 4.00 -4.13
N LYS A 52 -7.40 4.76 -3.36
CA LYS A 52 -8.87 4.80 -3.48
C LYS A 52 -9.30 6.18 -3.98
N ASN A 53 -10.01 6.22 -5.11
CA ASN A 53 -10.58 7.45 -5.69
C ASN A 53 -9.57 8.58 -5.95
N GLY A 54 -8.31 8.24 -6.25
CA GLY A 54 -7.25 9.20 -6.52
C GLY A 54 -6.28 8.69 -7.58
N PRO A 55 -5.42 9.57 -8.11
CA PRO A 55 -4.37 9.19 -9.05
C PRO A 55 -3.29 8.33 -8.36
N SER A 56 -2.58 7.51 -9.13
CA SER A 56 -1.55 6.58 -8.61
C SER A 56 -0.50 7.24 -7.72
N TYR A 57 -0.03 8.44 -8.11
CA TYR A 57 1.00 9.19 -7.39
C TYR A 57 0.55 9.70 -6.01
N ALA A 58 -0.75 9.67 -5.71
CA ALA A 58 -1.22 9.95 -4.35
C ALA A 58 -0.66 8.92 -3.35
N GLY A 59 -0.33 7.71 -3.80
CA GLY A 59 0.31 6.67 -2.98
C GLY A 59 1.73 7.01 -2.50
N ILE A 60 2.37 8.05 -3.05
CA ILE A 60 3.68 8.56 -2.62
C ILE A 60 3.60 9.97 -2.03
N GLY A 61 2.43 10.38 -1.53
CA GLY A 61 2.24 11.64 -0.82
C GLY A 61 2.03 12.89 -1.69
N VAL A 62 1.84 12.74 -3.01
CA VAL A 62 1.52 13.88 -3.88
C VAL A 62 -0.01 14.01 -4.00
N GLY A 63 -0.61 14.98 -3.30
CA GLY A 63 -2.07 15.15 -3.28
C GLY A 63 -2.82 14.07 -2.49
N GLY A 64 -2.10 13.28 -1.69
CA GLY A 64 -2.63 12.34 -0.70
C GLY A 64 -1.85 12.46 0.61
N GLU A 65 -2.41 11.94 1.70
CA GLU A 65 -1.71 11.91 3.00
C GLU A 65 -0.54 10.91 3.00
N GLY A 66 0.51 11.20 3.75
CA GLY A 66 1.71 10.37 3.87
C GLY A 66 3.00 11.09 3.45
N PHE A 67 4.14 10.41 3.61
CA PHE A 67 5.44 10.92 3.18
C PHE A 67 5.81 10.40 1.78
N THR A 68 6.68 11.12 1.10
CA THR A 68 7.17 10.72 -0.23
C THR A 68 8.31 9.73 -0.13
N THR A 69 8.28 8.72 -0.99
CA THR A 69 9.38 7.78 -1.23
C THR A 69 9.43 7.39 -2.70
N PHE A 70 10.62 7.06 -3.18
CA PHE A 70 10.86 6.47 -4.50
C PHE A 70 11.38 5.04 -4.41
N THR A 71 11.46 4.48 -3.20
CA THR A 71 11.84 3.10 -2.96
C THR A 71 10.70 2.43 -2.18
N ILE A 72 9.94 1.58 -2.88
CA ILE A 72 8.85 0.78 -2.31
C ILE A 72 9.34 -0.66 -2.23
N ALA A 73 9.61 -1.13 -1.02
CA ALA A 73 10.18 -2.44 -0.75
C ALA A 73 9.06 -3.47 -0.53
N THR A 74 8.48 -3.93 -1.63
CA THR A 74 7.38 -4.91 -1.60
C THR A 74 7.83 -6.32 -1.22
N PRO A 75 8.85 -6.94 -1.87
CA PRO A 75 9.19 -8.34 -1.59
C PRO A 75 9.71 -8.59 -0.17
N THR A 76 10.37 -7.58 0.43
CA THR A 76 10.94 -7.63 1.78
C THR A 76 9.99 -7.07 2.85
N GLY A 77 8.92 -6.39 2.45
CA GLY A 77 7.80 -6.01 3.31
C GLY A 77 7.95 -4.68 4.06
N GLU A 78 9.01 -3.90 3.86
CA GLU A 78 9.14 -2.58 4.48
C GLU A 78 8.20 -1.53 3.84
N GLY A 79 7.62 -1.83 2.68
CA GLY A 79 6.65 -0.96 2.01
C GLY A 79 7.26 0.36 1.58
N THR A 80 6.60 1.48 1.88
CA THR A 80 7.16 2.80 1.59
C THR A 80 8.34 3.10 2.51
N THR A 81 9.57 3.02 1.97
CA THR A 81 10.78 3.16 2.79
C THR A 81 11.01 4.61 3.23
N SER A 82 11.57 4.77 4.43
CA SER A 82 11.95 6.07 5.03
C SER A 82 13.32 5.96 5.70
N ALA A 83 13.82 7.06 6.28
CA ALA A 83 15.05 7.03 7.07
C ALA A 83 15.03 5.95 8.18
N ARG A 84 13.86 5.65 8.76
CA ARG A 84 13.70 4.60 9.77
C ARG A 84 14.01 3.20 9.22
N THR A 85 13.72 2.95 7.95
CA THR A 85 13.94 1.66 7.28
C THR A 85 15.43 1.31 7.21
N PHE A 86 16.31 2.31 7.17
CA PHE A 86 17.76 2.15 7.02
C PHE A 86 18.51 2.24 8.36
N ALA A 87 17.81 2.11 9.49
CA ALA A 87 18.39 2.20 10.83
C ALA A 87 18.20 0.90 11.62
N ARG A 88 19.20 0.55 12.45
CA ARG A 88 19.12 -0.60 13.36
C ARG A 88 18.38 -0.20 14.64
N LEU A 89 17.27 -0.87 14.94
CA LEU A 89 16.59 -0.71 16.23
C LEU A 89 17.46 -1.27 17.37
N ARG A 90 17.74 -0.43 18.37
CA ARG A 90 18.47 -0.82 19.58
C ARG A 90 17.60 -0.59 20.81
N ARG A 91 17.46 -1.61 21.66
CA ARG A 91 16.83 -1.49 22.98
C ARG A 91 17.94 -1.37 24.03
N CYS A 92 17.84 -0.35 24.88
CA CYS A 92 18.73 -0.15 26.01
C CYS A 92 17.88 -0.12 27.28
N VAL A 93 18.29 -0.87 28.31
CA VAL A 93 17.60 -0.95 29.58
C VAL A 93 18.57 -0.51 30.66
N LEU A 94 18.18 0.47 31.46
CA LEU A 94 18.92 0.86 32.64
C LEU A 94 18.23 0.28 33.88
N THR A 95 18.92 -0.59 34.60
CA THR A 95 18.45 -1.09 35.90
C THR A 95 18.85 -0.09 36.99
N ASN A 96 17.93 0.16 37.93
CA ASN A 96 18.16 0.97 39.13
C ASN A 96 18.61 2.43 38.89
N GLY A 97 18.09 3.10 37.85
CA GLY A 97 18.35 4.52 37.59
C GLY A 97 17.32 5.15 36.64
N PHE A 98 17.30 6.49 36.55
CA PHE A 98 16.42 7.27 35.67
C PHE A 98 14.91 6.99 35.77
N SER A 99 14.42 6.49 36.91
CA SER A 99 12.99 6.49 37.22
C SER A 99 12.60 7.80 37.91
N ILE A 100 12.58 8.90 37.14
CA ILE A 100 12.09 10.20 37.62
C ILE A 100 10.62 10.29 37.19
N ARG A 101 9.69 10.21 38.16
CA ARG A 101 8.25 10.38 37.95
C ARG A 101 7.80 11.70 38.54
#